data_AF-A0A2J8AI06-F1
#
_entry.id   AF-A0A2J8AI06-F1
#
_cell.length_a   1.000
_cell.length_b   1.000
_cell.length_c   1.000
_cell.angle_alpha   90.00
_cell.angle_beta   90.00
_cell.angle_gamma   90.00
#
_symmetry.space_group_name_H-M   'P 1'
#
loop_
_entity.id
_entity.type
_entity.pdbx_description
1 polymer ?
#
loop_
_entity_poly.entity_id
_entity_poly.type
_entity_poly.pdbx_seq_one_letter_code
_entity_poly.pdbx_strand_id
1 'polypeptide(L)'
;MLIVAMRHAGVVNARSCLDFLKRSKKMAELSNTEAWKLLLADNPELVACLIKRIPSWARNTGGKQTVPSVLASKIASLHGSPKNDIHSFDSPLGLTIWAGMPDEVTTLALTCIAEHFNVPHTVVVRSSLLHVMLSLGARWDEAGEVGGAGPTI
;
A
#
# COMPACT_ATOMS: atom_id res chain seq x y z
N MET A 1 -18.69 5.66 -13.85
CA MET A 1 -17.83 4.66 -13.18
C MET A 1 -16.41 5.19 -13.12
N LEU A 2 -15.83 5.35 -11.92
CA LEU A 2 -14.47 5.88 -11.73
C LEU A 2 -13.40 5.05 -12.47
N ILE A 3 -13.48 3.71 -12.40
CA ILE A 3 -12.52 2.81 -13.06
C ILE A 3 -12.48 3.04 -14.59
N VAL A 4 -13.65 3.20 -15.21
CA VAL A 4 -13.76 3.47 -16.66
C VAL A 4 -13.09 4.81 -17.00
N ALA A 5 -13.34 5.85 -16.21
CA ALA A 5 -12.70 7.15 -16.39
C ALA A 5 -11.17 7.08 -16.24
N MET A 6 -10.69 6.35 -15.24
CA MET A 6 -9.25 6.13 -15.01
C MET A 6 -8.61 5.39 -16.18
N ARG A 7 -9.26 4.34 -16.70
CA ARG A 7 -8.79 3.62 -17.90
C ARG A 7 -8.71 4.54 -19.12
N HIS A 8 -9.77 5.31 -19.39
CA HIS A 8 -9.78 6.26 -20.52
C HIS A 8 -8.71 7.34 -20.37
N ALA A 9 -8.35 7.71 -19.14
CA ALA A 9 -7.27 8.64 -18.85
C ALA A 9 -5.87 8.00 -18.89
N GLY A 10 -5.77 6.72 -19.25
CA GLY A 10 -4.49 6.00 -19.40
C GLY A 10 -3.87 5.56 -18.07
N VAL A 11 -4.67 5.35 -17.02
CA VAL A 11 -4.16 4.79 -15.76
C VAL A 11 -3.84 3.31 -15.95
N VAL A 12 -2.58 2.96 -15.72
CA VAL A 12 -2.02 1.60 -15.92
C VAL A 12 -1.28 1.06 -14.69
N ASN A 13 -0.97 1.92 -13.72
CA ASN A 13 -0.25 1.57 -12.50
C ASN A 13 -0.44 2.63 -11.40
N ALA A 14 0.18 2.43 -10.23
CA ALA A 14 0.09 3.36 -9.11
C ALA A 14 0.59 4.77 -9.46
N ARG A 15 1.67 4.89 -10.25
CA ARG A 15 2.19 6.20 -10.67
C ARG A 15 1.14 6.99 -11.47
N SER A 16 0.64 6.39 -12.55
CA SER A 16 -0.38 7.01 -13.39
C SER A 16 -1.71 7.23 -12.65
N CYS A 17 -2.01 6.42 -11.63
CA CYS A 17 -3.14 6.63 -10.72
C CYS A 17 -2.97 7.91 -9.90
N LEU A 18 -1.81 8.12 -9.26
CA LEU A 18 -1.53 9.36 -8.53
C LEU A 18 -1.59 10.59 -9.45
N ASP A 19 -1.08 10.47 -10.67
CA ASP A 19 -1.17 11.55 -11.69
C ASP A 19 -2.63 11.83 -12.10
N PHE A 20 -3.47 10.80 -12.18
CA PHE A 20 -4.90 10.96 -12.44
C PHE A 20 -5.59 11.69 -11.29
N LEU A 21 -5.31 11.32 -10.03
CA LEU A 21 -5.91 11.97 -8.86
C LEU A 21 -5.57 13.47 -8.82
N LYS A 22 -4.30 13.82 -9.04
CA LYS A 22 -3.86 15.22 -9.18
C LYS A 22 -4.62 15.95 -10.30
N ARG A 23 -4.72 15.35 -11.49
CA ARG A 23 -5.43 15.94 -12.64
C ARG A 23 -6.93 16.11 -12.39
N SER A 24 -7.57 15.15 -11.71
CA SER A 24 -9.00 15.20 -11.37
C SER A 24 -9.35 16.39 -10.47
N LYS A 25 -8.36 16.93 -9.75
CA LYS A 25 -8.47 18.10 -8.87
C LYS A 25 -8.00 19.39 -9.53
N LYS A 26 -7.79 19.39 -10.86
CA LYS A 26 -7.31 20.53 -11.65
C LYS A 26 -5.94 21.06 -11.22
N MET A 27 -5.09 20.17 -10.68
CA MET A 27 -3.76 20.52 -10.17
C MET A 27 -2.62 20.06 -11.10
N ALA A 28 -2.91 19.83 -12.39
CA ALA A 28 -1.96 19.26 -13.36
C ALA A 28 -0.64 20.06 -13.44
N GLU A 29 -0.75 21.39 -13.45
CA GLU A 29 0.36 22.34 -13.60
C GLU A 29 1.22 22.50 -12.34
N LEU A 30 0.72 22.06 -11.18
CA LEU A 30 1.47 22.17 -9.92
C LEU A 30 2.57 21.10 -9.87
N SER A 31 3.66 21.36 -9.15
CA SER A 31 4.57 20.28 -8.79
C SER A 31 3.83 19.22 -7.95
N ASN A 32 4.30 17.97 -7.96
CA ASN A 32 3.65 16.92 -7.19
C ASN A 32 3.61 17.24 -5.70
N THR A 33 4.69 17.84 -5.16
CA THR A 33 4.75 18.26 -3.76
C THR A 33 3.72 19.33 -3.44
N GLU A 34 3.56 20.35 -4.30
CA GLU A 34 2.57 21.42 -4.09
C GLU A 34 1.14 20.89 -4.17
N ALA A 35 0.84 20.06 -5.18
CA ALA A 35 -0.47 19.43 -5.33
C ALA A 35 -0.83 18.60 -4.10
N TRP A 36 0.07 17.72 -3.64
CA TRP A 36 -0.19 16.91 -2.45
C TRP A 36 -0.23 17.71 -1.16
N LYS A 37 0.48 18.83 -1.07
CA LYS A 37 0.38 19.71 0.10
C LYS A 37 -1.02 20.33 0.19
N LEU A 38 -1.59 20.78 -0.93
CA LEU A 38 -2.97 21.29 -0.98
C LEU A 38 -3.98 20.18 -0.70
N LEU A 39 -3.83 19.02 -1.35
CA LEU A 39 -4.72 17.87 -1.10
C LEU A 39 -4.70 17.44 0.36
N LEU A 40 -3.54 17.35 1.00
CA LEU A 40 -3.47 16.95 2.41
C LEU A 40 -4.02 18.02 3.37
N ALA A 41 -3.98 19.30 2.98
CA ALA A 41 -4.61 20.36 3.77
C ALA A 41 -6.14 20.24 3.75
N ASP A 42 -6.72 19.87 2.61
CA ASP A 42 -8.17 19.72 2.42
C ASP A 42 -8.71 18.36 2.90
N ASN A 43 -7.83 17.39 3.20
CA ASN A 43 -8.21 16.00 3.48
C ASN A 43 -7.52 15.48 4.77
N PRO A 44 -7.92 15.97 5.96
CA PRO A 44 -7.30 15.59 7.24
C PRO A 44 -7.43 14.10 7.57
N GLU A 45 -8.45 13.42 7.06
CA GLU A 45 -8.67 11.97 7.20
C GLU A 45 -7.60 11.15 6.46
N LEU A 46 -7.13 11.63 5.30
CA LEU A 46 -6.01 11.01 4.58
C LEU A 46 -4.72 11.18 5.40
N VAL A 47 -4.50 12.37 5.97
CA VAL A 47 -3.39 12.62 6.90
C VAL A 47 -3.43 11.66 8.08
N ALA A 48 -4.61 11.49 8.70
CA ALA A 48 -4.80 10.56 9.82
C ALA A 48 -4.51 9.11 9.43
N CYS A 49 -4.97 8.65 8.26
CA CYS A 49 -4.67 7.30 7.76
C CYS A 49 -3.16 7.09 7.60
N LEU A 50 -2.49 8.03 6.94
CA LEU A 50 -1.06 7.95 6.66
C LEU A 50 -0.23 7.94 7.94
N ILE A 51 -0.53 8.82 8.91
CA ILE A 51 0.19 8.86 10.19
C ILE A 51 -0.06 7.59 11.00
N LYS A 52 -1.30 7.11 11.03
CA LYS A 52 -1.68 5.92 11.80
C LYS A 52 -1.00 4.66 11.25
N ARG A 53 -1.01 4.49 9.93
CA ARG A 53 -0.43 3.30 9.27
C ARG A 53 1.08 3.42 9.05
N ILE A 54 1.61 4.64 8.92
CA ILE A 54 3.03 4.89 8.64
C ILE A 54 3.58 5.94 9.62
N PRO A 55 3.74 5.60 10.92
CA PRO A 55 4.23 6.55 11.92
C PRO A 55 5.61 7.15 11.59
N SER A 56 6.43 6.41 10.83
CA SER A 56 7.75 6.86 10.37
C SER A 56 7.69 8.08 9.45
N TRP A 57 6.57 8.33 8.77
CA TRP A 57 6.36 9.52 7.93
C TRP A 57 5.96 10.76 8.72
N ALA A 58 5.50 10.61 9.97
CA ALA A 58 5.12 11.71 10.84
C ALA A 58 6.30 12.34 11.59
N ARG A 59 7.49 11.72 11.57
CA ARG A 59 8.68 12.26 12.24
C ARG A 59 9.16 13.52 11.52
N ASN A 60 8.95 14.67 12.16
CA ASN A 60 9.49 15.95 11.75
C ASN A 60 11.01 15.97 11.96
N THR A 61 11.79 16.01 10.88
CA THR A 61 13.26 15.92 10.94
C THR A 61 13.96 17.25 11.23
N GLY A 62 13.26 18.33 11.60
CA GLY A 62 13.96 19.58 11.94
C GLY A 62 13.13 20.83 12.15
N GLY A 63 11.90 20.75 12.68
CA GLY A 63 11.11 21.89 13.16
C GLY A 63 10.59 22.88 12.09
N LYS A 64 11.13 22.86 10.87
CA LYS A 64 10.77 23.79 9.78
C LYS A 64 9.61 23.31 8.91
N GLN A 65 9.29 22.01 8.93
CA GLN A 65 8.23 21.44 8.10
C GLN A 65 7.03 21.00 8.92
N THR A 66 5.82 21.28 8.43
CA THR A 66 4.58 20.75 8.99
C THR A 66 4.40 19.29 8.57
N VAL A 67 3.66 18.50 9.36
CA VAL A 67 3.39 17.09 9.02
C VAL A 67 2.79 16.92 7.61
N PRO A 68 1.78 17.72 7.18
CA PRO A 68 1.30 17.66 5.80
C PRO A 68 2.38 17.94 4.74
N SER A 69 3.35 18.82 5.03
CA SER A 69 4.44 19.12 4.09
C SER A 69 5.41 17.94 3.96
N VAL A 70 5.70 17.23 5.06
CA VAL A 70 6.54 16.03 5.04
C VAL A 70 5.84 14.92 4.27
N LEU A 71 4.55 14.67 4.59
CA LEU A 71 3.72 13.69 3.91
C LEU A 71 3.61 13.98 2.40
N ALA A 72 3.36 15.22 2.02
CA ALA A 72 3.29 15.62 0.61
C ALA A 72 4.58 15.29 -0.14
N SER A 73 5.74 15.54 0.48
CA SER A 73 7.04 15.23 -0.12
C SER A 73 7.24 13.71 -0.29
N LYS A 74 6.79 12.91 0.70
CA LYS A 74 6.84 11.44 0.61
C LYS A 74 5.94 10.91 -0.50
N ILE A 75 4.69 11.38 -0.59
CA ILE A 75 3.78 10.98 -1.68
C ILE A 75 4.32 11.45 -3.03
N ALA A 76 4.84 12.68 -3.12
CA ALA A 76 5.44 13.18 -4.36
C ALA A 76 6.60 12.28 -4.85
N SER A 77 7.40 11.74 -3.92
CA SER A 77 8.46 10.78 -4.27
C SER A 77 7.93 9.47 -4.86
N LEU A 78 6.70 9.07 -4.53
CA LEU A 78 6.04 7.90 -5.14
C LEU A 78 5.79 8.13 -6.64
N HIS A 79 5.47 9.34 -7.09
CA HIS A 79 5.33 9.59 -8.54
C HIS A 79 6.62 9.33 -9.32
N GLY A 80 7.78 9.55 -8.70
CA GLY A 80 9.08 9.37 -9.33
C GLY A 80 9.67 7.97 -9.21
N SER A 81 9.04 7.08 -8.42
CA SER A 81 9.59 5.76 -8.11
C SER A 81 9.26 4.75 -9.22
N PRO A 82 10.26 4.17 -9.92
CA PRO A 82 10.02 3.10 -10.92
C PRO A 82 9.38 1.86 -10.30
N LYS A 83 9.56 1.66 -8.98
CA LYS A 83 8.96 0.56 -8.23
C LYS A 83 7.44 0.62 -8.22
N ASN A 84 6.85 1.78 -8.50
CA ASN A 84 5.39 1.92 -8.58
C ASN A 84 4.79 1.39 -9.88
N ASP A 85 5.62 0.98 -10.84
CA ASP A 85 5.16 0.22 -12.00
C ASP A 85 4.80 -1.24 -11.62
N ILE A 86 5.25 -1.72 -10.46
CA ILE A 86 4.90 -3.05 -9.92
C ILE A 86 3.40 -3.07 -9.54
N HIS A 87 2.89 -1.99 -8.97
CA HIS A 87 1.48 -1.85 -8.61
C HIS A 87 0.65 -1.53 -9.85
N SER A 88 0.10 -2.54 -10.49
CA SER A 88 -0.64 -2.41 -11.75
C SER A 88 -2.05 -1.88 -11.54
N PHE A 89 -2.62 -1.29 -12.58
CA PHE A 89 -4.04 -0.94 -12.64
C PHE A 89 -4.73 -1.82 -13.67
N ASP A 90 -5.77 -2.52 -13.23
CA ASP A 90 -6.55 -3.44 -14.05
C ASP A 90 -8.01 -2.93 -14.14
N SER A 91 -8.60 -2.95 -15.33
CA SER A 91 -9.89 -2.31 -15.57
C SER A 91 -11.09 -2.96 -14.86
N PRO A 92 -11.13 -4.29 -14.63
CA PRO A 92 -12.14 -4.86 -13.75
C PRO A 92 -11.83 -4.71 -12.25
N LEU A 93 -10.56 -4.70 -11.84
CA LEU A 93 -10.17 -4.81 -10.42
C LEU A 93 -9.71 -3.48 -9.76
N GLY A 94 -9.40 -2.47 -10.56
CA GLY A 94 -8.79 -1.22 -10.11
C GLY A 94 -7.30 -1.36 -9.82
N LEU A 95 -6.80 -0.66 -8.80
CA LEU A 95 -5.39 -0.66 -8.45
C LEU A 95 -5.00 -1.95 -7.70
N THR A 96 -4.14 -2.76 -8.29
CA THR A 96 -3.54 -3.93 -7.66
C THR A 96 -2.28 -3.52 -6.89
N ILE A 97 -2.34 -3.62 -5.57
CA ILE A 97 -1.26 -3.25 -4.66
C ILE A 97 -0.56 -4.51 -4.15
N TRP A 98 0.64 -4.80 -4.65
CA TRP A 98 1.45 -5.92 -4.16
C TRP A 98 2.03 -5.64 -2.78
N ALA A 99 1.64 -6.44 -1.79
CA ALA A 99 2.08 -6.27 -0.41
C ALA A 99 3.60 -6.44 -0.28
N GLY A 100 4.23 -5.49 0.41
CA GLY A 100 5.67 -5.51 0.70
C GLY A 100 6.55 -5.21 -0.51
N MET A 101 5.98 -4.81 -1.64
CA MET A 101 6.71 -4.49 -2.87
C MET A 101 6.46 -3.02 -3.23
N PRO A 102 7.48 -2.19 -3.44
CA PRO A 102 8.88 -2.45 -3.10
C PRO A 102 9.13 -2.57 -1.59
N ASP A 103 8.24 -2.00 -0.77
CA ASP A 103 8.29 -2.03 0.67
C ASP A 103 6.88 -1.86 1.25
N GLU A 104 6.76 -2.19 2.53
CA GLU A 104 5.49 -2.10 3.27
C GLU A 104 4.98 -0.66 3.35
N VAL A 105 5.88 0.31 3.47
CA VAL A 105 5.53 1.74 3.56
C VAL A 105 4.80 2.22 2.31
N THR A 106 5.31 1.87 1.14
CA THR A 106 4.70 2.21 -0.16
C THR A 106 3.34 1.54 -0.30
N THR A 107 3.24 0.27 0.09
CA THR A 107 1.97 -0.49 0.10
C THR A 107 0.91 0.23 0.93
N LEU A 108 1.23 0.54 2.19
CA LEU A 108 0.32 1.20 3.13
C LEU A 108 -0.10 2.60 2.65
N ALA A 109 0.83 3.35 2.05
CA ALA A 109 0.56 4.69 1.54
C ALA A 109 -0.44 4.63 0.38
N LEU A 110 -0.22 3.74 -0.59
CA LEU A 110 -1.12 3.55 -1.72
C LEU A 110 -2.49 3.06 -1.27
N THR A 111 -2.57 2.18 -0.27
CA THR A 111 -3.85 1.76 0.31
C THR A 111 -4.61 2.94 0.92
N CYS A 112 -3.98 3.76 1.77
CA CYS A 112 -4.64 4.93 2.35
C CYS A 112 -5.15 5.90 1.27
N ILE A 113 -4.35 6.16 0.23
CA ILE A 113 -4.74 7.05 -0.88
C ILE A 113 -5.92 6.46 -1.66
N ALA A 114 -5.87 5.16 -1.98
CA ALA A 114 -6.92 4.50 -2.73
C ALA A 114 -8.24 4.44 -1.96
N GLU A 115 -8.20 4.08 -0.67
CA GLU A 115 -9.36 4.11 0.24
C GLU A 115 -9.97 5.52 0.26
N HIS A 116 -9.15 6.54 0.47
CA HIS A 116 -9.60 7.93 0.60
C HIS A 116 -10.29 8.47 -0.65
N PHE A 117 -9.69 8.26 -1.83
CA PHE A 117 -10.25 8.73 -3.10
C PHE A 117 -11.29 7.77 -3.70
N ASN A 118 -11.71 6.74 -2.95
CA ASN A 118 -12.63 5.70 -3.41
C ASN A 118 -12.15 5.03 -4.71
N VAL A 119 -10.83 4.91 -4.90
CA VAL A 119 -10.24 4.16 -6.00
C VAL A 119 -10.36 2.67 -5.66
N PRO A 120 -11.08 1.87 -6.48
CA PRO A 120 -11.14 0.44 -6.29
C PRO A 120 -9.74 -0.15 -6.30
N HIS A 121 -9.43 -1.00 -5.32
CA HIS A 121 -8.10 -1.57 -5.17
C HIS A 121 -8.17 -2.93 -4.50
N THR A 122 -7.12 -3.73 -4.72
CA THR A 122 -6.90 -5.01 -4.04
C THR A 122 -5.47 -5.07 -3.51
N VAL A 123 -5.27 -5.62 -2.32
CA VAL A 123 -3.93 -5.85 -1.77
C VAL A 123 -3.59 -7.33 -1.97
N VAL A 124 -2.55 -7.61 -2.76
CA VAL A 124 -2.14 -8.97 -3.12
C VAL A 124 -0.88 -9.34 -2.37
N VAL A 125 -0.97 -10.36 -1.53
CA VAL A 125 0.21 -10.98 -0.89
C VAL A 125 0.79 -11.99 -1.88
N ARG A 126 2.04 -11.81 -2.30
CA ARG A 126 2.77 -12.90 -2.98
C ARG A 126 2.97 -13.99 -1.94
N SER A 127 2.17 -15.05 -2.00
CA SER A 127 2.56 -16.32 -1.39
C SER A 127 3.85 -16.76 -2.07
N SER A 128 4.99 -16.46 -1.46
CA SER A 128 6.11 -17.38 -1.59
C SER A 128 5.59 -18.72 -1.03
N LEU A 129 5.92 -19.82 -1.69
CA LEU A 129 5.61 -21.18 -1.25
C LEU A 129 5.96 -21.46 0.23
N LEU A 130 6.74 -20.57 0.90
CA LEU A 130 7.04 -20.61 2.33
C LEU A 130 5.81 -20.50 3.24
N HIS A 131 4.77 -19.73 2.88
CA HIS A 131 3.61 -19.56 3.80
C HIS A 131 2.77 -20.84 3.87
N VAL A 132 2.64 -21.57 2.76
CA VAL A 132 1.98 -22.88 2.69
C VAL A 132 2.80 -23.94 3.46
N MET A 133 4.14 -23.90 3.32
CA MET A 133 5.05 -24.81 4.05
C MET A 133 5.04 -24.56 5.57
N LEU A 134 4.91 -23.31 6.03
CA LEU A 134 4.82 -22.99 7.46
C LEU A 134 3.47 -23.40 8.08
N SER A 135 2.37 -23.36 7.31
CA SER A 135 1.07 -23.85 7.77
C SER A 135 0.92 -25.39 7.73
N LEU A 136 1.75 -26.09 6.95
CA LEU A 136 1.75 -27.56 6.86
C LEU A 136 2.86 -28.23 7.69
N GLY A 137 3.82 -27.47 8.23
CA GLY A 137 5.00 -27.98 8.94
C GLY A 137 4.90 -28.05 10.46
N ALA A 138 3.80 -27.62 11.08
CA ALA A 138 3.64 -27.64 12.55
C ALA A 138 2.78 -28.81 13.02
N ARG A 139 3.28 -30.06 12.90
CA ARG A 139 2.73 -31.19 13.66
C ARG A 139 3.75 -32.31 13.89
N TRP A 140 4.71 -32.07 14.77
CA TRP A 140 5.48 -33.04 15.57
C TRP A 140 5.83 -32.26 16.86
N ASP A 141 5.63 -32.70 18.10
CA ASP A 141 5.40 -34.03 18.69
C ASP A 141 4.84 -33.84 20.13
N GLU A 142 4.66 -34.95 20.85
CA GLU A 142 4.51 -35.11 22.31
C GLU A 142 3.12 -35.48 22.87
N ALA A 143 2.87 -36.79 22.90
CA ALA A 143 2.38 -37.54 24.06
C ALA A 143 2.51 -39.03 23.71
N GLY A 144 3.15 -39.93 24.44
CA GLY A 144 3.73 -39.97 25.78
C GLY A 144 3.99 -41.45 26.04
N GLU A 145 5.05 -41.75 26.79
CA GLU A 145 5.46 -43.12 27.14
C GLU A 145 4.30 -43.99 27.66
N VAL A 146 4.22 -45.24 27.17
CA VAL A 146 3.53 -46.32 27.90
C VAL A 146 4.39 -47.58 27.81
N GLY A 147 4.86 -48.03 28.98
CA GLY A 147 5.73 -49.17 29.16
C GLY A 147 5.03 -50.54 29.00
N GLY A 148 5.84 -51.50 28.54
CA GLY A 148 5.92 -52.91 28.93
C GLY A 148 4.67 -53.77 29.15
N ALA A 149 4.49 -54.78 28.29
CA ALA A 149 4.48 -56.21 28.66
C ALA A 149 4.34 -57.07 27.37
N GLY A 150 5.15 -58.13 27.26
CA GLY A 150 5.37 -58.92 26.04
C GLY A 150 4.25 -59.90 25.64
N PRO A 151 4.41 -60.62 24.52
CA PRO A 151 3.41 -61.55 24.03
C PRO A 151 3.57 -62.95 24.64
N THR A 152 2.44 -63.56 25.01
CA THR A 152 2.31 -64.97 25.34
C THR A 152 2.04 -65.76 24.05
N ILE A 153 2.92 -66.71 23.72
CA ILE A 153 2.58 -68.05 23.22
C ILE A 153 3.54 -69.03 23.90
#